data_AF-Q87SD6-F1
#
_entry.id   AF-Q87SD6-F1
#
_cell.length_a   1.000
_cell.length_b   1.000
_cell.length_c   1.000
_cell.angle_alpha   90.00
_cell.angle_beta   90.00
_cell.angle_gamma   90.00
#
_symmetry.space_group_name_H-M   'P 1'
#
loop_
_entity.id
_entity.type
_entity.pdbx_description
1 polymer ?
#
loop_
_entity_poly.entity_id
_entity_poly.type
_entity_poly.pdbx_seq_one_letter_code
_entity_poly.pdbx_strand_id
1 'polypeptide(L)'
;MKKLAPVALLIASLVGCSAVPQVNWQQGSQITMNQVNVELKSNLWVNLMPAIEEEPEQDVQELSIQGALYLEGDKQLPANLTAEALIIKQGTTEWMIDGGDLETRTHSENQWEVTFTWQVEADTDKSVDLALLLDDAGKQRWLVEKHVKINKVY
;
A
#
# COMPACT_ATOMS: atom_id res chain seq x y z
N MET A 1 -26.03 -29.02 52.29
CA MET A 1 -26.29 -27.78 51.52
C MET A 1 -25.52 -27.84 50.22
N LYS A 2 -26.21 -27.59 49.09
CA LYS A 2 -25.74 -27.73 47.71
C LYS A 2 -24.69 -26.68 47.37
N LYS A 3 -23.61 -27.05 46.69
CA LYS A 3 -22.78 -26.13 45.89
C LYS A 3 -22.42 -26.82 44.58
N LEU A 4 -23.19 -26.50 43.53
CA LEU A 4 -22.90 -26.89 42.17
C LEU A 4 -22.16 -25.74 41.47
N ALA A 5 -21.19 -26.14 40.66
CA ALA A 5 -20.12 -25.36 40.05
C ALA A 5 -20.58 -24.27 39.08
N PRO A 6 -19.74 -23.24 38.82
CA PRO A 6 -19.96 -22.34 37.71
C PRO A 6 -19.49 -23.00 36.40
N VAL A 7 -20.41 -23.14 35.45
CA VAL A 7 -20.09 -23.49 34.06
C VAL A 7 -19.62 -22.20 33.36
N ALA A 8 -18.33 -22.11 33.08
CA ALA A 8 -17.78 -21.06 32.22
C ALA A 8 -18.07 -21.44 30.76
N LEU A 9 -19.04 -20.75 30.15
CA LEU A 9 -19.34 -20.88 28.73
C LEU A 9 -18.29 -20.07 27.95
N LEU A 10 -17.25 -20.74 27.48
CA LEU A 10 -16.28 -20.16 26.55
C LEU A 10 -16.94 -20.02 25.18
N ILE A 11 -17.40 -18.81 24.88
CA ILE A 11 -17.83 -18.43 23.53
C ILE A 11 -16.55 -18.19 22.73
N ALA A 12 -16.07 -19.23 22.04
CA ALA A 12 -15.04 -19.07 21.02
C ALA A 12 -15.66 -18.39 19.80
N SER A 13 -15.57 -17.07 19.73
CA SER A 13 -15.87 -16.33 18.51
C SER A 13 -14.80 -16.68 17.47
N LEU A 14 -15.17 -17.55 16.53
CA LEU A 14 -14.46 -17.78 15.27
C LEU A 14 -14.50 -16.48 14.47
N VAL A 15 -13.52 -15.59 14.67
CA VAL A 15 -13.26 -14.49 13.74
C VAL A 15 -12.57 -15.10 12.51
N GLY A 16 -13.37 -15.72 11.66
CA GLY A 16 -13.00 -16.00 10.27
C GLY A 16 -13.14 -14.72 9.46
N CYS A 17 -12.28 -13.73 9.74
CA CYS A 17 -12.02 -12.66 8.78
C CYS A 17 -10.83 -13.15 7.95
N SER A 18 -10.93 -13.14 6.63
CA SER A 18 -9.75 -13.11 5.77
C SER A 18 -9.00 -11.82 6.10
N ALA A 19 -8.16 -11.88 7.13
CA ALA A 19 -7.47 -10.72 7.65
C ALA A 19 -6.34 -10.42 6.68
N VAL A 20 -6.44 -9.29 5.98
CA VAL A 20 -5.28 -8.66 5.36
C VAL A 20 -4.18 -8.64 6.42
N PRO A 21 -2.98 -9.17 6.15
CA PRO A 21 -1.95 -9.30 7.16
C PRO A 21 -1.62 -7.92 7.71
N GLN A 22 -1.42 -7.82 9.03
CA GLN A 22 -1.03 -6.55 9.63
C GLN A 22 0.34 -6.10 9.08
N VAL A 23 0.45 -4.82 8.68
CA VAL A 23 1.73 -4.26 8.21
C VAL A 23 2.74 -4.23 9.35
N ASN A 24 3.90 -4.84 9.13
CA ASN A 24 5.05 -4.61 9.98
C ASN A 24 5.87 -3.43 9.45
N TRP A 25 5.60 -2.23 9.95
CA TRP A 25 6.33 -1.01 9.57
C TRP A 25 7.83 -1.03 9.88
N GLN A 26 8.37 -2.06 10.55
CA GLN A 26 9.82 -2.22 10.72
C GLN A 26 10.49 -2.99 9.57
N GLN A 27 9.70 -3.64 8.70
CA GLN A 27 10.25 -4.26 7.50
C GLN A 27 10.78 -3.20 6.52
N GLY A 28 11.64 -3.64 5.60
CA GLY A 28 12.23 -2.77 4.59
C GLY A 28 11.54 -2.90 3.24
N SER A 29 12.13 -2.24 2.25
CA SER A 29 11.67 -2.23 0.86
C SER A 29 12.18 -3.42 0.07
N GLN A 30 12.62 -4.50 0.74
CA GLN A 30 13.10 -5.72 0.10
C GLN A 30 12.54 -6.95 0.79
N ILE A 31 12.12 -7.93 -0.02
CA ILE A 31 11.71 -9.25 0.46
C ILE A 31 12.24 -10.33 -0.49
N THR A 32 12.43 -11.54 0.04
CA THR A 32 12.66 -12.71 -0.80
C THR A 32 11.38 -13.51 -0.97
N MET A 33 10.92 -13.74 -2.19
CA MET A 33 9.70 -14.51 -2.47
C MET A 33 9.96 -15.45 -3.64
N ASN A 34 9.61 -16.72 -3.46
CA ASN A 34 9.90 -17.78 -4.43
C ASN A 34 11.35 -17.74 -4.98
N GLN A 35 12.33 -17.51 -4.08
CA GLN A 35 13.77 -17.45 -4.39
C GLN A 35 14.21 -16.27 -5.29
N VAL A 36 13.35 -15.25 -5.42
CA VAL A 36 13.62 -13.97 -6.07
C VAL A 36 13.69 -12.90 -4.99
N ASN A 37 14.72 -12.06 -5.00
CA ASN A 37 14.76 -10.86 -4.18
C ASN A 37 14.03 -9.74 -4.91
N VAL A 38 12.98 -9.20 -4.30
CA VAL A 38 12.13 -8.15 -4.86
C VAL A 38 12.35 -6.90 -4.04
N GLU A 39 12.70 -5.80 -4.71
CA GLU A 39 12.87 -4.47 -4.16
C GLU A 39 11.75 -3.53 -4.61
N LEU A 40 11.29 -2.68 -3.68
CA LEU A 40 10.34 -1.61 -3.93
C LEU A 40 11.07 -0.26 -3.99
N LYS A 41 10.82 0.50 -5.06
CA LYS A 41 11.24 1.90 -5.20
C LYS A 41 10.09 2.75 -5.69
N SER A 42 9.78 3.82 -5.00
CA SER A 42 8.55 4.58 -5.26
C SER A 42 8.85 6.02 -5.62
N ASN A 43 8.09 6.51 -6.59
CA ASN A 43 8.04 7.93 -6.93
C ASN A 43 6.61 8.43 -6.71
N LEU A 44 6.46 9.44 -5.87
CA LEU A 44 5.19 10.10 -5.61
C LEU A 44 5.24 11.53 -6.12
N TRP A 45 4.11 12.02 -6.62
CA TRP A 45 3.96 13.41 -6.97
C TRP A 45 2.52 13.90 -6.80
N VAL A 46 2.38 15.22 -6.74
CA VAL A 46 1.12 15.93 -6.92
C VAL A 46 1.24 16.84 -8.13
N ASN A 47 0.19 16.92 -8.94
CA ASN A 47 0.11 17.88 -10.01
C ASN A 47 -0.50 19.19 -9.51
N LEU A 48 0.28 20.28 -9.58
CA LEU A 48 -0.13 21.63 -9.18
C LEU A 48 -0.41 22.54 -10.40
N MET A 49 -0.44 21.97 -11.60
CA MET A 49 -0.89 22.72 -12.78
C MET A 49 -2.35 23.14 -12.62
N PRO A 50 -2.70 24.42 -12.80
CA PRO A 50 -4.10 24.84 -12.82
C PRO A 50 -4.82 24.14 -13.98
N ALA A 51 -5.86 23.38 -13.67
CA ALA A 51 -6.80 22.95 -14.70
C ALA A 51 -7.43 24.20 -15.33
N ILE A 52 -7.49 24.24 -16.66
CA ILE A 52 -7.93 25.43 -17.43
C ILE A 52 -9.47 25.63 -17.33
N GLU A 53 -10.19 24.77 -16.62
CA GLU A 53 -11.65 24.78 -16.55
C GLU A 53 -12.17 25.38 -15.23
N GLU A 54 -12.71 26.59 -15.39
CA GLU A 54 -13.85 27.26 -14.75
C GLU A 54 -14.15 27.07 -13.24
N GLU A 55 -14.14 28.23 -12.57
CA GLU A 55 -14.70 28.56 -11.25
C GLU A 55 -13.97 27.95 -10.02
N PRO A 56 -13.31 28.79 -9.19
CA PRO A 56 -12.75 28.34 -7.92
C PRO A 56 -13.92 28.13 -6.96
N GLU A 57 -14.50 26.94 -6.96
CA GLU A 57 -15.29 26.50 -5.81
C GLU A 57 -14.35 26.53 -4.60
N GLN A 58 -14.77 27.33 -3.62
CA GLN A 58 -13.99 27.59 -2.43
C GLN A 58 -13.86 26.31 -1.61
N ASP A 59 -12.67 26.19 -1.02
CA ASP A 59 -12.33 25.33 0.12
C ASP A 59 -11.91 23.89 -0.20
N VAL A 60 -10.59 23.68 -0.06
CA VAL A 60 -9.82 22.43 -0.17
C VAL A 60 -9.73 21.89 -1.60
N GLN A 61 -8.66 22.24 -2.31
CA GLN A 61 -8.22 21.43 -3.44
C GLN A 61 -7.92 20.03 -2.89
N GLU A 62 -8.78 19.06 -3.17
CA GLU A 62 -8.52 17.64 -2.96
C GLU A 62 -7.31 17.26 -3.83
N LEU A 63 -6.11 17.43 -3.29
CA LEU A 63 -4.88 17.12 -3.97
C LEU A 63 -4.73 15.59 -4.04
N SER A 64 -4.91 15.04 -5.24
CA SER A 64 -4.60 13.63 -5.49
C SER A 64 -3.10 13.43 -5.58
N ILE A 65 -2.57 12.50 -4.78
CA ILE A 65 -1.22 11.97 -4.97
C ILE A 65 -1.27 10.96 -6.10
N GLN A 66 -0.39 11.13 -7.07
CA GLN A 66 -0.05 10.12 -8.06
C GLN A 66 1.19 9.36 -7.59
N GLY A 67 1.27 8.08 -7.91
CA GLY A 67 2.44 7.29 -7.62
C GLY A 67 2.77 6.26 -8.69
N ALA A 68 4.06 6.02 -8.83
CA ALA A 68 4.64 4.92 -9.60
C ALA A 68 5.59 4.15 -8.67
N LEU A 69 5.19 2.93 -8.32
CA LEU A 69 5.96 2.01 -7.48
C LEU A 69 6.62 0.95 -8.38
N TYR A 70 7.93 0.92 -8.40
CA TYR A 70 8.71 -0.05 -9.17
C TYR A 70 9.04 -1.25 -8.30
N LEU A 71 8.66 -2.42 -8.79
CA LEU A 71 9.06 -3.72 -8.25
C LEU A 71 10.20 -4.27 -9.11
N GLU A 72 11.38 -4.39 -8.51
CA GLU A 72 12.60 -4.85 -9.18
C GLU A 72 13.05 -6.19 -8.60
N GLY A 73 13.10 -7.21 -9.47
CA GLY A 73 13.63 -8.52 -9.15
C GLY A 73 15.10 -8.66 -9.51
N ASP A 74 15.87 -9.34 -8.66
CA ASP A 74 17.21 -9.83 -9.03
C ASP A 74 17.16 -10.92 -10.14
N LYS A 75 15.98 -11.47 -10.37
CA LYS A 75 15.59 -12.42 -11.42
C LYS A 75 14.18 -12.09 -11.90
N GLN A 76 13.67 -12.88 -12.84
CA GLN A 76 12.28 -12.81 -13.28
C GLN A 76 11.32 -12.84 -12.08
N LEU A 77 10.40 -11.86 -12.05
CA LEU A 77 9.38 -11.77 -11.02
C LEU A 77 8.41 -12.96 -11.14
N PRO A 78 7.89 -13.50 -10.02
CA PRO A 78 6.96 -14.63 -10.07
C PRO A 78 5.73 -14.35 -10.95
N ALA A 79 5.35 -15.30 -11.80
CA ALA A 79 4.27 -15.11 -12.77
C ALA A 79 2.88 -14.90 -12.15
N ASN A 80 2.68 -15.37 -10.92
CA ASN A 80 1.43 -15.19 -10.17
C ASN A 80 1.50 -14.01 -9.20
N LEU A 81 2.54 -13.17 -9.30
CA LEU A 81 2.68 -12.02 -8.44
C LEU A 81 1.55 -11.02 -8.75
N THR A 82 0.92 -10.49 -7.71
CA THR A 82 -0.09 -9.42 -7.80
C THR A 82 0.14 -8.38 -6.71
N ALA A 83 -0.24 -7.13 -6.99
CA ALA A 83 -0.32 -6.07 -5.99
C ALA A 83 -1.75 -5.99 -5.45
N GLU A 84 -1.95 -6.36 -4.20
CA GLU A 84 -3.29 -6.55 -3.62
C GLU A 84 -3.79 -5.33 -2.85
N ALA A 85 -2.88 -4.51 -2.33
CA ALA A 85 -3.20 -3.30 -1.58
C ALA A 85 -1.98 -2.40 -1.43
N LEU A 86 -2.22 -1.10 -1.23
CA LEU A 86 -1.20 -0.12 -0.88
C LEU A 86 -1.67 0.68 0.33
N ILE A 87 -0.81 0.86 1.32
CA ILE A 87 -1.03 1.80 2.42
C ILE A 87 -0.05 2.96 2.28
N ILE A 88 -0.58 4.17 2.26
CA ILE A 88 0.17 5.41 2.42
C ILE A 88 0.06 5.82 3.88
N LYS A 89 1.18 6.07 4.56
CA LYS A 89 1.22 6.48 5.96
C LYS A 89 1.93 7.81 6.12
N GLN A 90 1.30 8.75 6.82
CA GLN A 90 1.94 9.99 7.27
C GLN A 90 1.67 10.20 8.77
N GLY A 91 2.72 10.05 9.59
CA GLY A 91 2.59 10.12 11.05
C GLY A 91 1.67 9.00 11.59
N THR A 92 0.51 9.37 12.11
CA THR A 92 -0.50 8.43 12.62
C THR A 92 -1.60 8.11 11.60
N THR A 93 -1.67 8.85 10.49
CA THR A 93 -2.70 8.69 9.48
C THR A 93 -2.28 7.66 8.44
N GLU A 94 -3.22 6.80 8.06
CA GLU A 94 -3.04 5.77 7.04
C GLU A 94 -4.20 5.84 6.04
N TRP A 95 -3.88 5.80 4.75
CA TRP A 95 -4.83 5.70 3.65
C TRP A 95 -4.59 4.38 2.93
N MET A 96 -5.62 3.54 2.85
CA MET A 96 -5.59 2.27 2.14
C MET A 96 -6.12 2.46 0.72
N ILE A 97 -5.44 1.83 -0.23
CA ILE A 97 -5.84 1.71 -1.63
C ILE A 97 -5.95 0.21 -1.91
N ASP A 98 -7.13 -0.23 -2.30
CA ASP A 98 -7.36 -1.64 -2.63
C ASP A 98 -6.76 -1.98 -4.00
N GLY A 99 -6.40 -3.25 -4.22
CA GLY A 99 -5.78 -3.70 -5.47
C GLY A 99 -6.60 -3.44 -6.74
N GLY A 100 -7.93 -3.28 -6.61
CA GLY A 100 -8.80 -2.89 -7.72
C GLY A 100 -8.56 -1.47 -8.25
N ASP A 101 -7.97 -0.60 -7.42
CA ASP A 101 -7.61 0.78 -7.74
C ASP A 101 -6.11 0.93 -8.07
N LEU A 102 -5.37 -0.19 -8.08
CA LEU A 102 -3.97 -0.26 -8.49
C LEU A 102 -3.86 -0.79 -9.92
N GLU A 103 -3.12 -0.08 -10.77
CA GLU A 103 -2.80 -0.55 -12.11
C GLU A 103 -1.40 -1.16 -12.13
N THR A 104 -1.27 -2.42 -12.54
CA THR A 104 0.04 -3.07 -12.71
C THR A 104 0.45 -3.13 -14.18
N ARG A 105 1.68 -2.73 -14.47
CA ARG A 105 2.29 -2.69 -15.80
C ARG A 105 3.60 -3.45 -15.79
N THR A 106 3.80 -4.32 -16.77
CA THR A 106 5.06 -5.07 -16.94
C THR A 106 6.00 -4.29 -17.85
N HIS A 107 7.12 -3.79 -17.33
CA HIS A 107 8.18 -3.16 -18.13
C HIS A 107 9.14 -4.20 -18.71
N SER A 108 9.45 -5.24 -17.92
CA SER A 108 10.24 -6.40 -18.32
C SER A 108 9.94 -7.62 -17.44
N GLU A 109 10.58 -8.75 -17.71
CA GLU A 109 10.41 -9.97 -16.91
C GLU A 109 10.79 -9.80 -15.43
N ASN A 110 11.72 -8.89 -15.11
CA ASN A 110 12.18 -8.63 -13.75
C ASN A 110 11.85 -7.23 -13.22
N GLN A 111 11.07 -6.43 -13.96
CA GLN A 111 10.66 -5.11 -13.51
C GLN A 111 9.21 -4.82 -13.86
N TRP A 112 8.40 -4.62 -12.82
CA TRP A 112 7.00 -4.21 -12.95
C TRP A 112 6.81 -2.85 -12.29
N GLU A 113 5.75 -2.15 -12.69
CA GLU A 113 5.34 -0.87 -12.14
C GLU A 113 3.89 -1.00 -11.66
N VAL A 114 3.63 -0.54 -10.45
CA VAL A 114 2.30 -0.37 -9.89
C VAL A 114 2.01 1.12 -9.84
N THR A 115 0.95 1.57 -10.52
CA THR A 115 0.56 2.99 -10.56
C THR A 115 -0.78 3.21 -9.90
N PHE A 116 -0.95 4.39 -9.29
CA PHE A 116 -2.21 4.79 -8.67
C PHE A 116 -2.39 6.31 -8.72
N THR A 117 -3.63 6.76 -8.56
CA THR A 117 -3.98 8.15 -8.24
C THR A 117 -4.99 8.11 -7.12
N TRP A 118 -4.67 8.75 -5.99
CA TRP A 118 -5.52 8.66 -4.80
C TRP A 118 -5.62 10.00 -4.08
N GLN A 119 -6.82 10.34 -3.64
CA GLN A 119 -7.05 11.53 -2.82
C GLN A 119 -6.64 11.25 -1.38
N VAL A 120 -5.73 12.08 -0.86
CA VAL A 120 -5.29 11.99 0.53
C VAL A 120 -5.17 13.39 1.12
N GLU A 121 -5.43 13.49 2.42
CA GLU A 121 -5.17 14.71 3.20
C GLU A 121 -3.73 14.71 3.74
N ALA A 122 -2.75 14.54 2.85
CA ALA A 122 -1.34 14.51 3.22
C ALA A 122 -0.69 15.90 3.11
N ASP A 123 0.19 16.22 4.05
CA ASP A 123 1.09 17.36 3.93
C ASP A 123 2.15 17.06 2.86
N THR A 124 2.02 17.70 1.69
CA THR A 124 2.89 17.47 0.52
C THR A 124 4.33 17.97 0.69
N ASP A 125 4.61 18.74 1.75
CA ASP A 125 5.97 19.16 2.11
C ASP A 125 6.69 18.14 3.01
N LYS A 126 5.99 17.08 3.45
CA LYS A 126 6.54 15.99 4.25
C LYS A 126 6.61 14.69 3.46
N SER A 127 7.52 13.81 3.87
CA SER A 127 7.58 12.45 3.34
C SER A 127 6.47 11.58 3.92
N VAL A 128 6.18 10.47 3.22
CA VAL A 128 5.29 9.40 3.66
C VAL A 128 6.04 8.08 3.71
N ASP A 129 5.50 7.13 4.46
CA ASP A 129 5.90 5.73 4.35
C ASP A 129 4.87 5.01 3.49
N LEU A 130 5.32 4.06 2.68
CA LEU A 130 4.49 3.24 1.81
C LEU A 130 4.59 1.78 2.24
N ALA A 131 3.47 1.06 2.21
CA ALA A 131 3.45 -0.39 2.32
C ALA A 131 2.69 -0.98 1.14
N LEU A 132 3.34 -1.80 0.31
CA LEU A 132 2.71 -2.50 -0.80
C LEU A 132 2.52 -3.97 -0.46
N LEU A 133 1.29 -4.47 -0.52
CA LEU A 133 0.97 -5.87 -0.32
C LEU A 133 1.12 -6.61 -1.64
N LEU A 134 2.01 -7.58 -1.64
CA LEU A 134 2.20 -8.52 -2.72
C LEU A 134 1.56 -9.86 -2.36
N ASP A 135 0.90 -10.50 -3.32
CA ASP A 135 0.52 -11.90 -3.25
C ASP A 135 1.27 -12.71 -4.33
N ASP A 136 1.73 -13.90 -3.97
CA ASP A 136 2.26 -14.87 -4.92
C ASP A 136 1.67 -16.24 -4.61
N ALA A 137 0.64 -16.60 -5.39
CA ALA A 137 -0.11 -17.83 -5.23
C ALA A 137 -0.65 -18.04 -3.80
N GLY A 138 -1.25 -16.99 -3.22
CA GLY A 138 -1.86 -16.98 -1.89
C GLY A 138 -0.88 -16.69 -0.75
N LYS A 139 0.38 -16.40 -1.03
CA LYS A 139 1.39 -16.03 -0.03
C LYS A 139 1.58 -14.52 0.01
N GLN A 140 0.84 -13.88 0.91
CA GLN A 140 0.86 -12.44 1.06
C GLN A 140 2.08 -11.93 1.86
N ARG A 141 2.74 -10.90 1.35
CA ARG A 141 3.94 -10.27 1.92
C ARG A 141 3.88 -8.76 1.69
N TRP A 142 4.21 -8.00 2.73
CA TRP A 142 4.34 -6.54 2.60
C TRP A 142 5.78 -6.15 2.26
N LEU A 143 5.93 -5.17 1.37
CA LEU A 143 7.14 -4.37 1.18
C LEU A 143 6.91 -2.99 1.79
N VAL A 144 7.88 -2.44 2.53
CA VAL A 144 7.74 -1.11 3.15
C VAL A 144 8.88 -0.20 2.73
N GLU A 145 8.54 0.92 2.10
CA GLU A 145 9.49 1.97 1.78
C GLU A 145 9.22 3.18 2.66
N LYS A 146 10.25 3.67 3.34
CA LYS A 146 10.11 4.76 4.33
C LYS A 146 10.62 6.07 3.79
N HIS A 147 10.05 7.17 4.28
CA HIS A 147 10.47 8.53 3.96
C HIS A 147 10.45 8.84 2.46
N VAL A 148 9.46 8.33 1.73
CA VAL A 148 9.22 8.62 0.32
C VAL A 148 8.76 10.07 0.17
N LYS A 149 9.46 10.85 -0.64
CA LYS A 149 9.12 12.26 -0.88
C LYS A 149 7.96 12.37 -1.85
N ILE A 150 7.08 13.34 -1.60
CA ILE A 150 6.03 13.76 -2.53
C ILE A 150 6.59 14.91 -3.37
N ASN A 151 6.80 14.69 -4.66
CA ASN A 151 7.27 15.73 -5.56
C ASN A 151 6.12 16.65 -5.99
N LYS A 152 6.42 17.92 -6.25
CA LYS A 152 5.46 18.89 -6.79
C LYS A 152 5.78 19.09 -8.27
N VAL A 153 4.83 18.77 -9.14
CA VAL A 153 4.95 18.96 -10.59
C VAL A 153 4.14 20.19 -10.98
N TYR A 154 4.74 21.07 -11.78
CA TYR A 154 4.22 22.38 -12.19
C TYR A 154 4.20 22.52 -13.71
#